data_AF-W4GH65-F1
#
_entry.id   AF-W4GH65-F1
#
_cell.length_a   1.000
_cell.length_b   1.000
_cell.length_c   1.000
_cell.angle_alpha   90.00
_cell.angle_beta   90.00
_cell.angle_gamma   90.00
#
_symmetry.space_group_name_H-M   'P 1'
#
loop_
_entity.id
_entity.type
_entity.pdbx_description
1 polymer ?
#
loop_
_entity_poly.entity_id
_entity_poly.type
_entity_poly.pdbx_seq_one_letter_code
_entity_poly.pdbx_strand_id
1 'polypeptide(L)'
;MSWSGWLYNKFTKEPALHLPSSSSEISMGFICPECRVAQRSQLALMEHYDTMHAPTKTSSQDTRQPSSRRDLVPSSHDRGTTASSSERHSHTDADGLSVDQRAFLDALAPQLLEMKQASRAIGNALDHHNAQLDRLDAKSDKAKDDMRLVTAKAINLTHSSMTIDVQFRCALQEQNSRRFMTPTSHGDPVFSLDTASDTCIFRAFTLTGNGDIWGFQHEQSRRWLGLNMFGSVKVQGEALRSYEQFALDSGREWTTLYSFACAFGHGGWLCVRPDGSVYCTRRTATNKDVAMLVKVVRIEPIAERTRERANN
;
A
#
# COMPACT_ATOMS: atom_id res chain seq x y z
N MET A 1 -8.99 43.18 14.97
CA MET A 1 -8.08 43.09 13.80
C MET A 1 -6.89 43.99 14.07
N SER A 2 -5.67 43.45 14.18
CA SER A 2 -4.46 44.26 14.31
C SER A 2 -3.39 43.73 13.34
N TRP A 3 -3.19 44.50 12.27
CA TRP A 3 -2.20 44.33 11.22
C TRP A 3 -0.85 44.94 11.64
N SER A 4 -0.06 44.25 12.47
CA SER A 4 1.25 44.82 12.90
C SER A 4 2.44 43.86 12.90
N GLY A 5 2.28 42.63 12.40
CA GLY A 5 3.40 41.68 12.22
C GLY A 5 3.94 41.57 10.78
N TRP A 6 3.35 42.31 9.82
CA TRP A 6 3.42 41.98 8.39
C TRP A 6 4.67 42.50 7.64
N LEU A 7 5.49 43.36 8.24
CA LEU A 7 6.54 44.06 7.48
C LEU A 7 7.98 43.63 7.76
N TYR A 8 8.25 42.66 8.63
CA TYR A 8 9.64 42.39 9.04
C TYR A 8 10.42 41.34 8.22
N ASN A 9 9.84 40.74 7.17
CA ASN A 9 10.56 39.74 6.35
C ASN A 9 10.49 40.03 4.84
N LYS A 10 10.39 41.31 4.45
CA LYS A 10 10.28 41.71 3.03
C LYS A 10 11.59 42.13 2.38
N PHE A 11 12.75 41.82 2.96
CA PHE A 11 14.04 42.12 2.36
C PHE A 11 15.13 41.12 2.74
N THR A 12 15.28 40.06 1.97
CA THR A 12 16.60 39.51 1.62
C THR A 12 16.51 38.99 0.19
N LYS A 13 17.36 39.56 -0.68
CA LYS A 13 17.49 39.21 -2.09
C LYS A 13 17.83 37.73 -2.25
N GLU A 14 17.15 37.06 -3.17
CA GLU A 14 17.49 35.71 -3.63
C GLU A 14 18.88 35.72 -4.31
N PRO A 15 19.83 34.87 -3.88
CA PRO A 15 20.96 34.51 -4.71
C PRO A 15 20.49 33.46 -5.71
N ALA A 16 20.54 33.78 -7.00
CA ALA A 16 20.44 32.78 -8.05
C ALA A 16 21.65 31.83 -7.94
N LEU A 17 21.38 30.54 -7.71
CA LEU A 17 22.39 29.50 -7.74
C LEU A 17 21.95 28.36 -8.65
N HIS A 18 22.92 27.96 -9.48
CA HIS A 18 22.82 26.97 -10.55
C HIS A 18 22.17 25.67 -10.09
N LEU A 19 21.20 25.18 -10.88
CA LEU A 19 20.74 23.80 -10.81
C LEU A 19 21.93 22.88 -11.14
N PRO A 20 22.33 21.94 -10.26
CA PRO A 20 23.06 20.79 -10.75
C PRO A 20 22.08 19.95 -11.56
N SER A 21 22.41 19.80 -12.85
CA SER A 21 21.82 18.81 -13.73
C SER A 21 21.76 17.46 -13.04
N SER A 22 20.66 16.73 -13.24
CA SER A 22 20.47 15.32 -12.90
C SER A 22 21.78 14.53 -12.91
N SER A 23 22.41 14.36 -11.75
CA SER A 23 23.47 13.37 -11.60
C SER A 23 22.78 12.03 -11.45
N SER A 24 22.88 11.20 -12.48
CA SER A 24 22.85 9.75 -12.35
C SER A 24 24.09 9.34 -11.55
N GLU A 25 24.10 9.67 -10.27
CA GLU A 25 25.17 9.28 -9.37
C GLU A 25 24.99 7.80 -9.06
N ILE A 26 25.63 6.96 -9.88
CA ILE A 26 25.73 5.52 -9.66
C ILE A 26 26.44 5.37 -8.31
N SER A 27 25.68 5.00 -7.29
CA SER A 27 26.21 4.82 -5.95
C SER A 27 27.07 3.56 -5.96
N MET A 28 28.39 3.74 -5.92
CA MET A 28 29.37 2.65 -5.85
C MET A 28 29.63 2.35 -4.37
N GLY A 29 29.36 1.12 -3.90
CA GLY A 29 29.58 0.75 -2.50
C GLY A 29 28.85 -0.53 -2.06
N PHE A 30 28.82 -0.77 -0.76
CA PHE A 30 28.12 -1.91 -0.14
C PHE A 30 26.62 -1.61 -0.04
N ILE A 31 25.86 -1.93 -1.10
CA ILE A 31 24.42 -1.65 -1.16
C ILE A 31 23.64 -2.95 -1.07
N CYS A 32 22.61 -2.99 -0.22
CA CYS A 32 21.70 -4.13 -0.18
C CYS A 32 20.83 -4.16 -1.45
N PRO A 33 20.83 -5.26 -2.24
CA PRO A 33 20.06 -5.31 -3.49
C PRO A 33 18.55 -5.30 -3.27
N GLU A 34 18.07 -5.79 -2.12
CA GLU A 34 16.65 -5.87 -1.78
C GLU A 34 16.13 -4.56 -1.17
N CYS A 35 16.85 -3.99 -0.20
CA CYS A 35 16.45 -2.76 0.47
C CYS A 35 16.93 -1.47 -0.22
N ARG A 36 17.92 -1.54 -1.11
CA ARG A 36 18.63 -0.38 -1.69
C ARG A 36 19.16 0.60 -0.64
N VAL A 37 19.60 0.08 0.50
CA VAL A 37 20.23 0.86 1.58
C VAL A 37 21.73 0.77 1.42
N ALA A 38 22.42 1.91 1.37
CA ALA A 38 23.88 1.95 1.35
C ALA A 38 24.43 1.67 2.76
N GLN A 39 25.47 0.86 2.83
CA GLN A 39 26.12 0.45 4.07
C GLN A 39 27.55 0.98 4.10
N ARG A 40 28.01 1.31 5.31
CA ARG A 40 29.35 1.88 5.55
C ARG A 40 30.51 0.93 5.25
N SER A 41 30.27 -0.39 5.25
CA SER A 41 31.28 -1.43 5.05
C SER A 41 30.65 -2.76 4.63
N GLN A 42 31.46 -3.69 4.13
CA GLN A 42 31.03 -5.05 3.80
C GLN A 42 30.42 -5.77 5.01
N LEU A 43 31.03 -5.62 6.18
CA LEU A 43 30.55 -6.21 7.42
C LEU A 43 29.17 -5.64 7.81
N ALA A 44 28.98 -4.32 7.70
CA ALA A 44 27.68 -3.69 7.96
C ALA A 44 26.59 -4.16 6.97
N LEU A 45 26.96 -4.48 5.72
CA LEU A 45 26.04 -5.07 4.76
C LEU A 45 25.65 -6.50 5.11
N MET A 46 26.60 -7.31 5.59
CA MET A 46 26.28 -8.66 6.09
C MET A 46 25.38 -8.61 7.32
N GLU A 47 25.68 -7.75 8.30
CA GLU A 47 24.84 -7.53 9.49
C GLU A 47 23.42 -7.06 9.11
N HIS A 48 23.31 -6.16 8.13
CA HIS A 48 22.02 -5.74 7.59
C HIS A 48 21.27 -6.91 6.94
N TYR A 49 21.96 -7.78 6.19
CA TYR A 49 21.32 -8.95 5.57
C TYR A 49 20.80 -9.93 6.61
N ASP A 50 21.59 -10.21 7.65
CA ASP A 50 21.22 -11.11 8.73
C ASP A 50 20.08 -10.56 9.62
N THR A 51 19.92 -9.24 9.71
CA THR A 51 18.85 -8.61 10.51
C THR A 51 17.56 -8.41 9.72
N MET A 52 17.67 -8.01 8.45
CA MET A 52 16.52 -7.60 7.62
C MET A 52 16.03 -8.69 6.66
N HIS A 53 16.92 -9.62 6.28
CA HIS A 53 16.66 -10.63 5.26
C HIS A 53 16.90 -12.06 5.75
N ALA A 54 17.32 -12.25 7.01
CA ALA A 54 17.40 -13.59 7.55
C ALA A 54 16.03 -14.25 7.39
N PRO A 55 15.95 -15.43 6.75
CA PRO A 55 14.71 -16.17 6.69
C PRO A 55 14.33 -16.45 8.14
N THR A 56 13.21 -15.88 8.56
CA THR A 56 12.49 -16.36 9.73
C THR A 56 12.46 -17.87 9.59
N LYS A 57 13.08 -18.57 10.54
CA LYS A 57 12.97 -20.03 10.64
C LYS A 57 11.54 -20.38 11.03
N THR A 58 10.58 -20.12 10.16
CA THR A 58 9.25 -20.71 10.18
C THR A 58 9.39 -22.10 9.60
N SER A 59 9.61 -23.03 10.52
CA SER A 59 9.16 -24.41 10.49
C SER A 59 8.85 -24.97 9.09
N SER A 60 9.86 -25.63 8.55
CA SER A 60 9.69 -26.84 7.76
C SER A 60 8.63 -27.76 8.38
N GLN A 61 7.41 -27.74 7.84
CA GLN A 61 6.57 -28.93 7.72
C GLN A 61 6.11 -29.04 6.27
N ASP A 62 7.03 -29.59 5.49
CA ASP A 62 6.74 -30.41 4.33
C ASP A 62 5.60 -31.38 4.68
N THR A 63 4.39 -31.07 4.22
CA THR A 63 3.37 -32.09 4.03
C THR A 63 3.09 -32.18 2.55
N ARG A 64 3.92 -33.00 1.91
CA ARG A 64 3.62 -33.63 0.62
C ARG A 64 2.23 -34.26 0.72
N GLN A 65 1.28 -33.79 -0.09
CA GLN A 65 0.16 -34.64 -0.50
C GLN A 65 0.04 -34.66 -2.02
N PRO A 66 -0.06 -35.87 -2.61
CA PRO A 66 -0.02 -36.06 -4.04
C PRO A 66 -1.40 -35.88 -4.69
N SER A 67 -1.31 -35.46 -5.94
CA SER A 67 -2.33 -35.46 -6.98
C SER A 67 -3.13 -36.77 -7.06
N SER A 68 -4.46 -36.65 -7.05
CA SER A 68 -5.39 -37.72 -7.46
C SER A 68 -6.47 -37.12 -8.37
N ARG A 69 -6.12 -37.03 -9.65
CA ARG A 69 -6.99 -36.77 -10.79
C ARG A 69 -7.77 -38.06 -11.09
N ARG A 70 -9.08 -38.09 -10.85
CA ARG A 70 -9.97 -39.16 -11.33
C ARG A 70 -10.75 -38.66 -12.53
N ASP A 71 -10.14 -38.84 -13.70
CA ASP A 71 -10.85 -38.93 -14.98
C ASP A 71 -11.44 -40.34 -15.07
N LEU A 72 -12.77 -40.46 -15.11
CA LEU A 72 -13.48 -41.72 -15.42
C LEU A 72 -14.14 -41.58 -16.79
N VAL A 73 -13.41 -42.00 -17.81
CA VAL A 73 -13.94 -42.33 -19.14
C VAL A 73 -13.51 -43.75 -19.43
N PRO A 74 -14.44 -44.69 -19.72
CA PRO A 74 -14.11 -45.90 -20.44
C PRO A 74 -14.36 -45.67 -21.93
N SER A 75 -13.29 -45.82 -22.71
CA SER A 75 -13.32 -45.89 -24.16
C SER A 75 -13.85 -47.26 -24.64
N SER A 76 -14.17 -47.26 -25.92
CA SER A 76 -14.99 -48.15 -26.73
C SER A 76 -14.37 -49.47 -27.20
N HIS A 77 -15.26 -50.32 -27.77
CA HIS A 77 -15.05 -51.43 -28.73
C HIS A 77 -14.48 -52.75 -28.15
N ASP A 78 -14.93 -53.96 -28.52
CA ASP A 78 -15.44 -54.36 -29.84
C ASP A 78 -16.25 -55.69 -29.85
N ARG A 79 -17.12 -55.78 -30.88
CA ARG A 79 -17.59 -56.94 -31.67
C ARG A 79 -18.30 -58.17 -31.08
N GLY A 80 -19.46 -58.46 -31.69
CA GLY A 80 -20.05 -59.81 -31.75
C GLY A 80 -21.44 -59.85 -32.39
N THR A 81 -21.52 -59.83 -33.72
CA THR A 81 -22.69 -60.10 -34.56
C THR A 81 -23.38 -61.43 -34.26
N THR A 82 -24.72 -61.47 -34.26
CA THR A 82 -25.53 -62.47 -34.98
C THR A 82 -26.99 -61.99 -35.08
N ALA A 83 -27.56 -62.18 -36.26
CA ALA A 83 -28.88 -61.74 -36.68
C ALA A 83 -29.98 -62.73 -36.27
N SER A 84 -31.16 -62.21 -35.94
CA SER A 84 -32.45 -62.84 -36.28
C SER A 84 -33.62 -61.91 -35.93
N SER A 85 -34.19 -61.33 -36.99
CA SER A 85 -35.63 -61.13 -37.24
C SER A 85 -36.59 -61.04 -36.04
N SER A 86 -37.19 -59.87 -35.85
CA SER A 86 -38.65 -59.77 -35.77
C SER A 86 -39.10 -58.34 -36.08
N GLU A 87 -39.82 -58.20 -37.18
CA GLU A 87 -40.47 -56.98 -37.62
C GLU A 87 -41.45 -56.47 -36.56
N ARG A 88 -41.20 -55.26 -36.06
CA ARG A 88 -42.25 -54.35 -35.60
C ARG A 88 -41.92 -52.98 -36.14
N HIS A 89 -42.81 -52.44 -36.96
CA HIS A 89 -42.71 -51.10 -37.52
C HIS A 89 -42.46 -50.06 -36.43
N SER A 90 -41.24 -49.52 -36.41
CA SER A 90 -40.85 -48.33 -35.67
C SER A 90 -40.78 -47.21 -36.70
N HIS A 91 -41.68 -46.25 -36.62
CA HIS A 91 -41.59 -45.01 -37.37
C HIS A 91 -40.38 -44.24 -36.83
N THR A 92 -39.23 -44.32 -37.50
CA THR A 92 -38.06 -43.48 -37.25
C THR A 92 -38.08 -42.30 -38.22
N ASP A 93 -37.95 -41.09 -37.70
CA ASP A 93 -37.90 -39.87 -38.51
C ASP A 93 -36.53 -39.68 -39.18
N ALA A 94 -36.43 -38.70 -40.09
CA ALA A 94 -35.27 -38.41 -40.95
C ALA A 94 -33.91 -38.23 -40.23
N ASP A 95 -33.91 -38.02 -38.91
CA ASP A 95 -32.70 -37.90 -38.08
C ASP A 95 -32.26 -39.24 -37.44
N GLY A 96 -32.91 -40.36 -37.77
CA GLY A 96 -32.55 -41.70 -37.27
C GLY A 96 -32.90 -41.95 -35.80
N LEU A 97 -33.72 -41.08 -35.18
CA LEU A 97 -34.20 -41.20 -33.82
C LEU A 97 -35.59 -41.84 -33.78
N SER A 98 -35.83 -42.71 -32.80
CA SER A 98 -37.19 -43.20 -32.54
C SER A 98 -38.08 -42.05 -32.01
N VAL A 99 -39.38 -42.08 -32.32
CA VAL A 99 -40.36 -41.08 -31.89
C VAL A 99 -40.31 -40.85 -30.37
N ASP A 100 -40.12 -41.91 -29.58
CA ASP A 100 -40.01 -41.84 -28.12
C ASP A 100 -38.74 -41.12 -27.65
N GLN A 101 -37.62 -41.28 -28.35
CA GLN A 101 -36.37 -40.56 -28.04
C GLN A 101 -36.48 -39.07 -28.38
N ARG A 102 -37.16 -38.72 -29.48
CA ARG A 102 -37.41 -37.32 -29.85
C ARG A 102 -38.34 -36.65 -28.85
N ALA A 103 -39.42 -37.31 -28.46
CA ALA A 103 -40.33 -36.84 -27.42
C ALA A 103 -39.63 -36.64 -26.07
N PHE A 104 -38.70 -37.52 -25.71
CA PHE A 104 -37.90 -37.38 -24.48
C PHE A 104 -36.94 -36.18 -24.54
N LEU A 105 -36.24 -35.96 -25.66
CA LEU A 105 -35.35 -34.80 -25.84
C LEU A 105 -36.14 -33.48 -25.87
N ASP A 106 -37.31 -33.47 -26.52
CA ASP A 106 -38.22 -32.33 -26.52
C ASP A 106 -38.77 -32.03 -25.10
N ALA A 107 -38.97 -33.07 -24.28
CA ALA A 107 -39.36 -32.90 -22.88
C ALA A 107 -38.23 -32.35 -21.98
N LEU A 108 -36.95 -32.58 -22.34
CA LEU A 108 -35.79 -32.05 -21.61
C LEU A 108 -35.46 -30.60 -21.99
N ALA A 109 -35.75 -30.19 -23.22
CA ALA A 109 -35.50 -28.84 -23.71
C ALA A 109 -36.04 -27.70 -22.78
N PRO A 110 -37.28 -27.75 -22.27
CA PRO A 110 -37.77 -26.71 -21.35
C PRO A 110 -37.01 -26.69 -20.02
N GLN A 111 -36.64 -27.85 -19.46
CA GLN A 111 -35.87 -27.92 -18.22
C GLN A 111 -34.45 -27.34 -18.39
N LEU A 112 -33.81 -27.59 -19.54
CA LEU A 112 -32.51 -27.00 -19.87
C LEU A 112 -32.62 -25.48 -20.09
N LEU A 113 -33.73 -25.01 -20.65
CA LEU A 113 -34.00 -23.58 -20.82
C LEU A 113 -34.18 -22.89 -19.46
N GLU A 114 -34.96 -23.47 -18.56
CA GLU A 114 -35.15 -22.99 -17.19
C GLU A 114 -33.83 -22.98 -16.42
N MET A 115 -33.04 -24.05 -16.51
CA MET A 115 -31.72 -24.11 -15.89
C MET A 115 -30.79 -23.02 -16.44
N LYS A 116 -30.79 -22.80 -17.76
CA LYS A 116 -30.02 -21.72 -18.40
C LYS A 116 -30.45 -20.34 -17.91
N GLN A 117 -31.75 -20.11 -17.74
CA GLN A 117 -32.27 -18.85 -17.21
C GLN A 117 -31.90 -18.66 -15.74
N ALA A 118 -32.01 -19.71 -14.93
CA ALA A 118 -31.58 -19.72 -13.53
C ALA A 118 -30.07 -19.45 -13.41
N SER A 119 -29.23 -20.10 -14.24
CA SER A 119 -27.79 -19.85 -14.28
C SER A 119 -27.46 -18.40 -14.66
N ARG A 120 -28.20 -17.79 -15.60
CA ARG A 120 -28.03 -16.37 -15.94
C ARG A 120 -28.46 -15.46 -14.80
N ALA A 121 -29.56 -15.76 -14.12
CA ALA A 121 -30.01 -15.01 -12.95
C ALA A 121 -28.98 -15.07 -11.81
N ILE A 122 -28.40 -16.25 -11.57
CA ILE A 122 -27.32 -16.43 -10.59
C ILE A 122 -26.08 -15.64 -11.01
N GLY A 123 -25.68 -15.69 -12.28
CA GLY A 123 -24.57 -14.89 -12.80
C GLY A 123 -24.76 -13.40 -12.54
N ASN A 124 -25.93 -12.87 -12.92
CA ASN A 124 -26.26 -11.46 -12.69
C ASN A 124 -26.31 -11.11 -11.19
N ALA A 125 -26.81 -12.01 -10.34
CA ALA A 125 -26.85 -11.80 -8.89
C ALA A 125 -25.44 -11.80 -8.28
N LEU A 126 -24.54 -12.67 -8.76
CA LEU A 126 -23.13 -12.68 -8.37
C LEU A 126 -22.43 -11.39 -8.78
N ASP A 127 -22.64 -10.92 -10.01
CA ASP A 127 -22.10 -9.64 -10.48
C ASP A 127 -22.62 -8.48 -9.62
N HIS A 128 -23.90 -8.51 -9.25
CA HIS A 128 -24.48 -7.53 -8.35
C HIS A 128 -23.86 -7.58 -6.95
N HIS A 129 -23.66 -8.77 -6.40
CA HIS A 129 -23.05 -8.95 -5.08
C HIS A 129 -21.58 -8.49 -5.09
N ASN A 130 -20.82 -8.79 -6.13
CA ASN A 130 -19.45 -8.31 -6.28
C ASN A 130 -19.41 -6.77 -6.29
N ALA A 131 -20.26 -6.12 -7.08
CA ALA A 131 -20.35 -4.65 -7.09
C ALA A 131 -20.82 -4.07 -5.73
N GLN A 132 -21.62 -4.80 -4.97
CA GLN A 132 -21.99 -4.40 -3.60
C GLN A 132 -20.82 -4.53 -2.63
N LEU A 133 -20.02 -5.60 -2.72
CA LEU A 133 -18.82 -5.79 -1.91
C LEU A 133 -17.81 -4.66 -2.15
N ASP A 134 -17.53 -4.31 -3.41
CA ASP A 134 -16.64 -3.20 -3.75
C ASP A 134 -17.11 -1.88 -3.12
N ARG A 135 -18.42 -1.63 -3.11
CA ARG A 135 -19.01 -0.45 -2.46
C ARG A 135 -18.89 -0.50 -0.95
N LEU A 136 -19.00 -1.67 -0.33
CA LEU A 136 -18.85 -1.84 1.11
C LEU A 136 -17.39 -1.62 1.52
N ASP A 137 -16.44 -2.15 0.76
CA ASP A 137 -15.01 -1.95 1.00
C ASP A 137 -14.62 -0.47 0.89
N ALA A 138 -15.07 0.23 -0.16
CA ALA A 138 -14.83 1.66 -0.30
C ALA A 138 -15.44 2.49 0.85
N LYS A 139 -16.61 2.11 1.36
CA LYS A 139 -17.24 2.77 2.52
C LYS A 139 -16.50 2.47 3.81
N SER A 140 -16.04 1.23 4.00
CA SER A 140 -15.26 0.78 5.15
C SER A 140 -13.95 1.55 5.25
N ASP A 141 -13.22 1.65 4.13
CA ASP A 141 -11.99 2.45 4.02
C ASP A 141 -12.23 3.91 4.38
N LYS A 142 -13.28 4.52 3.83
CA LYS A 142 -13.65 5.89 4.15
C LYS A 142 -13.96 6.07 5.64
N ALA A 143 -14.74 5.16 6.23
CA ALA A 143 -15.09 5.20 7.65
C ALA A 143 -13.86 5.06 8.55
N LYS A 144 -12.92 4.18 8.19
CA LYS A 144 -11.63 4.03 8.86
C LYS A 144 -10.83 5.35 8.85
N ASP A 145 -10.74 6.00 7.70
CA ASP A 145 -10.05 7.29 7.57
C ASP A 145 -10.78 8.41 8.35
N ASP A 146 -12.12 8.42 8.35
CA ASP A 146 -12.93 9.36 9.13
C ASP A 146 -12.68 9.18 10.63
N MET A 147 -12.67 7.93 11.10
CA MET A 147 -12.41 7.60 12.49
C MET A 147 -11.00 8.02 12.92
N ARG A 148 -9.97 7.78 12.08
CA ARG A 148 -8.60 8.25 12.34
C ARG A 148 -8.53 9.76 12.51
N LEU A 149 -9.20 10.52 11.64
CA LEU A 149 -9.27 11.98 11.75
C LEU A 149 -9.99 12.44 13.02
N VAL A 150 -11.10 11.79 13.38
CA VAL A 150 -11.83 12.08 14.61
C VAL A 150 -10.95 11.81 15.83
N THR A 151 -10.26 10.67 15.87
CA THR A 151 -9.31 10.32 16.94
C THR A 151 -8.19 11.36 17.03
N ALA A 152 -7.59 11.76 15.90
CA ALA A 152 -6.56 12.80 15.88
C ALA A 152 -7.08 14.13 16.45
N LYS A 153 -8.29 14.55 16.07
CA LYS A 153 -8.92 15.76 16.62
C LYS A 153 -9.24 15.64 18.12
N ALA A 154 -9.72 14.48 18.56
CA ALA A 154 -10.02 14.23 19.97
C ALA A 154 -8.76 14.32 20.82
N ILE A 155 -7.66 13.68 20.39
CA ILE A 155 -6.36 13.73 21.09
C ILE A 155 -5.85 15.17 21.19
N ASN A 156 -5.95 15.95 20.10
CA ASN A 156 -5.57 17.36 20.10
C ASN A 156 -6.40 18.22 21.08
N LEU A 157 -7.63 17.80 21.42
CA LEU A 157 -8.49 18.51 22.36
C LEU A 157 -8.32 18.04 23.81
N THR A 158 -8.02 16.77 24.05
CA THR A 158 -7.97 16.17 25.39
C THR A 158 -6.58 16.18 26.02
N HIS A 159 -5.50 16.13 25.23
CA HIS A 159 -4.14 16.09 25.77
C HIS A 159 -3.53 17.49 25.86
N SER A 160 -3.39 18.00 27.09
CA SER A 160 -2.65 19.23 27.40
C SER A 160 -1.13 19.08 27.25
N SER A 161 -0.62 17.83 27.27
CA SER A 161 0.74 17.50 26.90
C SER A 161 0.74 16.22 26.05
N MET A 162 1.25 16.33 24.81
CA MET A 162 1.49 15.19 23.94
C MET A 162 2.88 14.66 24.20
N THR A 163 3.00 13.37 24.53
CA THR A 163 4.28 12.67 24.60
C THR A 163 4.50 11.91 23.29
N ILE A 164 5.76 11.80 22.87
CA ILE A 164 6.17 11.17 21.61
C ILE A 164 7.08 9.99 21.92
N ASP A 165 6.85 8.87 21.25
CA ASP A 165 7.65 7.66 21.37
C ASP A 165 8.46 7.44 20.09
N VAL A 166 9.78 7.23 20.24
CA VAL A 166 10.65 6.89 19.10
C VAL A 166 10.41 5.44 18.73
N GLN A 167 10.14 5.16 17.46
CA GLN A 167 9.93 3.80 16.97
C GLN A 167 11.20 3.25 16.32
N PHE A 168 11.63 3.85 15.20
CA PHE A 168 12.77 3.35 14.43
C PHE A 168 13.34 4.43 13.49
N ARG A 169 14.50 4.13 12.89
CA ARG A 169 15.06 4.91 11.78
C ARG A 169 14.59 4.31 10.46
N CYS A 170 14.26 5.17 9.51
CA CYS A 170 13.74 4.75 8.22
C CYS A 170 14.11 5.71 7.09
N ALA A 171 14.07 5.20 5.86
CA ALA A 171 13.99 6.01 4.66
C ALA A 171 12.63 5.78 3.98
N LEU A 172 12.12 6.81 3.32
CA LEU A 172 10.83 6.77 2.62
C LEU A 172 11.09 6.57 1.13
N GLN A 173 10.63 5.44 0.57
CA GLN A 173 10.81 5.10 -0.85
C GLN A 173 9.47 5.18 -1.61
N GLU A 174 9.43 5.86 -2.75
CA GLU A 174 8.21 5.93 -3.58
C GLU A 174 8.11 4.75 -4.58
N GLN A 175 6.89 4.29 -4.85
CA GLN A 175 6.65 3.04 -5.59
C GLN A 175 7.06 3.08 -7.06
N ASN A 176 6.76 4.16 -7.78
CA ASN A 176 6.94 4.22 -9.23
C ASN A 176 8.40 4.51 -9.60
N SER A 177 8.98 5.54 -9.00
CA SER A 177 10.36 5.97 -9.19
C SER A 177 11.37 5.08 -8.45
N ARG A 178 10.94 4.39 -7.39
CA ARG A 178 11.82 3.62 -6.48
C ARG A 178 12.90 4.47 -5.82
N ARG A 179 12.73 5.79 -5.82
CA ARG A 179 13.64 6.75 -5.22
C ARG A 179 13.27 7.05 -3.77
N PHE A 180 14.24 7.54 -3.03
CA PHE A 180 14.13 7.92 -1.64
C PHE A 180 13.92 9.43 -1.48
N MET A 181 13.09 9.79 -0.50
CA MET A 181 12.79 11.18 -0.17
C MET A 181 14.00 11.85 0.47
N THR A 182 14.47 12.95 -0.12
CA THR A 182 15.46 13.83 0.49
C THR A 182 14.89 15.25 0.57
N PRO A 183 15.09 15.96 1.68
CA PRO A 183 14.81 17.39 1.72
C PRO A 183 15.86 18.15 0.90
N THR A 184 15.42 19.14 0.13
CA THR A 184 16.32 20.13 -0.49
C THR A 184 16.89 21.07 0.58
N SER A 185 17.87 21.91 0.21
CA SER A 185 18.39 22.98 1.08
C SER A 185 17.30 23.92 1.62
N HIS A 186 16.21 24.10 0.88
CA HIS A 186 15.05 24.90 1.28
C HIS A 186 13.99 24.10 2.05
N GLY A 187 14.25 22.83 2.34
CA GLY A 187 13.33 21.94 3.06
C GLY A 187 12.16 21.44 2.21
N ASP A 188 12.23 21.52 0.88
CA ASP A 188 11.25 20.86 0.01
C ASP A 188 11.57 19.36 -0.09
N PRO A 189 10.64 18.46 0.25
CA PRO A 189 10.85 17.04 0.04
C PRO A 189 10.77 16.69 -1.45
N VAL A 190 11.78 15.98 -1.93
CA VAL A 190 11.87 15.49 -3.32
C VAL A 190 12.33 14.04 -3.32
N PHE A 191 11.73 13.19 -4.14
CA PHE A 191 12.20 11.82 -4.40
C PHE A 191 13.23 11.79 -5.53
N SER A 192 14.51 11.88 -5.18
CA SER A 192 15.60 11.97 -6.17
C SER A 192 16.67 10.90 -6.05
N LEU A 193 16.87 10.31 -4.86
CA LEU A 193 17.99 9.40 -4.61
C LEU A 193 17.62 7.96 -4.92
N ASP A 194 18.46 7.23 -5.65
CA ASP A 194 18.19 5.81 -5.99
C ASP A 194 18.53 4.84 -4.84
N THR A 195 19.37 5.30 -3.89
CA THR A 195 19.86 4.52 -2.75
C THR A 195 19.67 5.32 -1.47
N ALA A 196 19.30 4.65 -0.37
CA ALA A 196 19.16 5.32 0.92
C ALA A 196 20.54 5.70 1.48
N SER A 197 20.78 7.02 1.58
CA SER A 197 21.96 7.64 2.18
C SER A 197 21.58 8.45 3.43
N ASP A 198 22.56 8.97 4.18
CA ASP A 198 22.32 9.74 5.42
C ASP A 198 21.40 10.96 5.24
N THR A 199 21.31 11.53 4.03
CA THR A 199 20.48 12.71 3.72
C THR A 199 19.00 12.38 3.51
N CYS A 200 18.62 11.10 3.46
CA CYS A 200 17.23 10.66 3.32
C CYS A 200 16.72 9.87 4.53
N ILE A 201 17.47 9.89 5.64
CA ILE A 201 17.10 9.19 6.86
C ILE A 201 16.19 10.05 7.73
N PHE A 202 15.08 9.45 8.12
CA PHE A 202 14.12 9.97 9.07
C PHE A 202 14.06 9.09 10.31
N ARG A 203 13.73 9.71 11.43
CA ARG A 203 13.31 9.02 12.65
C ARG A 203 11.79 9.04 12.67
N ALA A 204 11.20 7.85 12.77
CA ALA A 204 9.78 7.67 12.89
C ALA A 204 9.37 7.72 14.37
N PHE A 205 8.35 8.51 14.68
CA PHE A 205 7.77 8.66 16.00
C PHE A 205 6.29 8.38 15.96
N THR A 206 5.74 7.90 17.06
CA THR A 206 4.29 7.81 17.29
C THR A 206 3.90 8.67 18.48
N LEU A 207 2.63 9.07 18.55
CA LEU A 207 2.09 9.67 19.77
C LEU A 207 1.90 8.57 20.83
N THR A 208 2.33 8.81 22.07
CA THR A 208 2.17 7.82 23.15
C THR A 208 0.69 7.50 23.34
N GLY A 209 0.36 6.21 23.35
CA GLY A 209 -1.03 5.74 23.43
C GLY A 209 -1.81 5.75 22.11
N ASN A 210 -1.21 6.20 21.00
CA ASN A 210 -1.80 6.09 19.66
C ASN A 210 -0.76 5.69 18.60
N GLY A 211 -0.76 4.39 18.26
CA GLY A 211 0.10 3.82 17.22
C GLY A 211 -0.32 4.13 15.77
N ASP A 212 -1.43 4.83 15.55
CA ASP A 212 -1.92 5.17 14.21
C ASP A 212 -1.44 6.55 13.71
N ILE A 213 -0.91 7.40 14.61
CA ILE A 213 -0.41 8.72 14.26
C ILE A 213 1.12 8.71 14.28
N TRP A 214 1.69 9.08 13.15
CA TRP A 214 3.11 9.03 12.88
C TRP A 214 3.67 10.43 12.61
N GLY A 215 4.90 10.65 13.05
CA GLY A 215 5.69 11.82 12.71
C GLY A 215 7.06 11.40 12.20
N PHE A 216 7.57 12.12 11.20
CA PHE A 216 8.88 11.85 10.61
C PHE A 216 9.81 13.04 10.82
N GLN A 217 10.86 12.85 11.60
CA GLN A 217 11.89 13.86 11.82
C GLN A 217 13.12 13.53 10.97
N HIS A 218 13.56 14.46 10.13
CA HIS A 218 14.79 14.27 9.37
C HIS A 218 16.00 14.27 10.31
N GLU A 219 16.89 13.28 10.17
CA GLU A 219 17.92 13.02 11.16
C GLU A 219 18.99 14.12 11.23
N GLN A 220 19.42 14.64 10.09
CA GLN A 220 20.49 15.65 10.02
C GLN A 220 20.01 17.04 10.43
N SER A 221 18.84 17.48 9.93
CA SER A 221 18.32 18.83 10.19
C SER A 221 17.50 18.92 11.47
N ARG A 222 17.10 17.79 12.06
CA ARG A 222 16.18 17.69 13.20
C ARG A 222 14.81 18.36 12.98
N ARG A 223 14.48 18.65 11.72
CA ARG A 223 13.20 19.24 11.32
C ARG A 223 12.19 18.14 10.98
N TRP A 224 10.93 18.42 11.27
CA TRP A 224 9.82 17.53 11.01
C TRP A 224 9.29 17.72 9.60
N LEU A 225 8.99 16.60 8.94
CA LEU A 225 8.16 16.56 7.75
C LEU A 225 6.73 16.96 8.15
N GLY A 226 6.10 17.83 7.37
CA GLY A 226 4.76 18.31 7.65
C GLY A 226 4.21 19.17 6.52
N LEU A 227 3.05 19.76 6.76
CA LEU A 227 2.46 20.79 5.90
C LEU A 227 2.71 22.18 6.48
N ASN A 228 3.04 23.15 5.64
CA ASN A 228 3.03 24.54 6.07
C ASN A 228 1.58 25.09 6.11
N MET A 229 1.43 26.32 6.59
CA MET A 229 0.13 27.00 6.66
C MET A 229 -0.57 27.19 5.31
N PHE A 230 0.16 27.08 4.20
CA PHE A 230 -0.36 27.18 2.83
C PHE A 230 -0.65 25.82 2.19
N GLY A 231 -0.46 24.71 2.93
CA GLY A 231 -0.68 23.34 2.45
C GLY A 231 0.46 22.77 1.61
N SER A 232 1.62 23.42 1.53
CA SER A 232 2.82 22.86 0.90
C SER A 232 3.51 21.88 1.85
N VAL A 233 3.98 20.75 1.32
CA VAL A 233 4.74 19.76 2.10
C VAL A 233 6.17 20.26 2.27
N LYS A 234 6.66 20.29 3.51
CA LYS A 234 8.00 20.81 3.87
C LYS A 234 8.61 20.00 5.00
N VAL A 235 9.94 19.95 5.05
CA VAL A 235 10.74 19.40 6.16
C VAL A 235 11.34 20.56 6.95
N GLN A 236 10.48 21.31 7.64
CA GLN A 236 10.84 22.54 8.37
C GLN A 236 10.22 22.62 9.77
N GLY A 237 9.29 21.72 10.12
CA GLY A 237 8.59 21.76 11.39
C GLY A 237 9.55 21.68 12.58
N GLU A 238 9.30 22.45 13.62
CA GLU A 238 10.17 22.48 14.81
C GLU A 238 9.77 21.40 15.85
N ALA A 239 8.50 21.01 15.83
CA ALA A 239 7.91 20.04 16.75
C ALA A 239 6.83 19.23 16.04
N LEU A 240 6.55 18.03 16.54
CA LEU A 240 5.44 17.20 16.07
C LEU A 240 4.11 17.79 16.54
N ARG A 241 3.50 18.65 15.74
CA ARG A 241 2.16 19.20 15.97
C ARG A 241 1.21 18.67 14.88
N SER A 242 0.00 19.21 14.84
CA SER A 242 -1.06 18.75 13.91
C SER A 242 -0.66 18.78 12.44
N TYR A 243 0.29 19.63 12.03
CA TYR A 243 0.73 19.72 10.64
C TYR A 243 1.79 18.67 10.26
N GLU A 244 2.49 18.13 11.26
CA GLU A 244 3.56 17.14 11.13
C GLU A 244 3.07 15.70 11.41
N GLN A 245 1.77 15.55 11.67
CA GLN A 245 1.11 14.27 11.98
C GLN A 245 0.56 13.62 10.71
N PHE A 246 0.91 12.35 10.52
CA PHE A 246 0.50 11.52 9.40
C PHE A 246 -0.17 10.23 9.86
N ALA A 247 -1.08 9.71 9.04
CA ALA A 247 -1.56 8.33 9.12
C ALA A 247 -0.80 7.49 8.08
N LEU A 248 -0.50 6.26 8.47
CA LEU A 248 0.00 5.22 7.59
C LEU A 248 -0.61 3.86 7.97
N ASP A 249 -0.69 2.96 7.00
CA ASP A 249 -1.11 1.58 7.21
C ASP A 249 0.11 0.70 7.45
N SER A 250 0.52 0.56 8.72
CA SER A 250 1.74 -0.14 9.13
C SER A 250 1.78 -1.63 8.78
N GLY A 251 0.63 -2.24 8.49
CA GLY A 251 0.51 -3.64 8.05
C GLY A 251 0.70 -3.86 6.54
N ARG A 252 0.84 -2.80 5.74
CA ARG A 252 1.04 -2.91 4.28
C ARG A 252 2.49 -2.57 3.93
N GLU A 253 3.07 -3.27 2.95
CA GLU A 253 4.40 -2.95 2.44
C GLU A 253 4.44 -1.56 1.79
N TRP A 254 3.41 -1.26 1.00
CA TRP A 254 3.18 0.04 0.38
C TRP A 254 1.99 0.70 1.04
N THR A 255 2.20 1.89 1.59
CA THR A 255 1.18 2.67 2.28
C THR A 255 1.05 4.05 1.65
N THR A 256 -0.11 4.66 1.79
CA THR A 256 -0.27 6.08 1.54
C THR A 256 0.15 6.88 2.78
N LEU A 257 0.58 8.13 2.60
CA LEU A 257 0.76 9.08 3.69
C LEU A 257 -0.40 10.07 3.67
N TYR A 258 -1.14 10.10 4.78
CA TYR A 258 -2.26 11.00 4.96
C TYR A 258 -1.94 12.03 6.05
N SER A 259 -1.94 13.32 5.71
CA SER A 259 -1.73 14.37 6.70
C SER A 259 -3.04 14.75 7.40
N PHE A 260 -3.01 14.79 8.73
CA PHE A 260 -4.13 15.21 9.57
C PHE A 260 -4.23 16.73 9.78
N ALA A 261 -3.41 17.53 9.09
CA ALA A 261 -3.35 18.97 9.27
C ALA A 261 -4.74 19.60 9.29
N CYS A 262 -5.16 20.06 10.47
CA CYS A 262 -6.53 20.49 10.72
C CYS A 262 -6.81 21.94 10.34
N ALA A 263 -5.78 22.77 10.13
CA ALA A 263 -6.00 24.18 9.84
C ALA A 263 -6.42 24.39 8.38
N PHE A 264 -7.53 25.11 8.20
CA PHE A 264 -8.11 25.50 6.91
C PHE A 264 -8.41 24.33 5.94
N GLY A 265 -8.48 23.08 6.43
CA GLY A 265 -8.78 21.92 5.59
C GLY A 265 -7.68 21.56 4.60
N HIS A 266 -6.43 21.90 4.91
CA HIS A 266 -5.27 21.59 4.06
C HIS A 266 -4.73 20.15 4.24
N GLY A 267 -5.23 19.40 5.22
CA GLY A 267 -4.96 17.97 5.36
C GLY A 267 -5.45 17.16 4.14
N GLY A 268 -4.79 16.04 3.89
CA GLY A 268 -4.97 15.34 2.63
C GLY A 268 -3.94 14.27 2.35
N TRP A 269 -4.00 13.73 1.14
CA TRP A 269 -3.09 12.70 0.67
C TRP A 269 -1.84 13.33 0.09
N LEU A 270 -0.68 12.76 0.41
CA LEU A 270 0.56 13.18 -0.23
C LEU A 270 0.64 12.55 -1.62
N CYS A 271 1.11 13.33 -2.58
CA CYS A 271 1.26 12.97 -3.98
C CYS A 271 2.65 13.39 -4.46
N VAL A 272 3.15 12.73 -5.49
CA VAL A 272 4.45 13.05 -6.13
C VAL A 272 4.21 13.56 -7.52
N ARG A 273 4.85 14.67 -7.87
CA ARG A 273 4.88 15.19 -9.23
C ARG A 273 5.90 14.44 -10.09
N PRO A 274 5.84 14.54 -11.43
CA PRO A 274 6.82 13.92 -12.31
C PRO A 274 8.28 14.35 -12.05
N ASP A 275 8.49 15.53 -11.49
CA ASP A 275 9.81 16.04 -11.09
C ASP A 275 10.32 15.48 -9.74
N GLY A 276 9.53 14.61 -9.09
CA GLY A 276 9.82 14.04 -7.78
C GLY A 276 9.39 14.93 -6.60
N SER A 277 8.91 16.15 -6.84
CA SER A 277 8.45 17.04 -5.77
C SER A 277 7.16 16.55 -5.13
N VAL A 278 7.05 16.68 -3.81
CA VAL A 278 5.86 16.23 -3.07
C VAL A 278 4.87 17.37 -2.86
N TYR A 279 3.59 17.08 -3.02
CA TYR A 279 2.50 18.01 -2.72
C TYR A 279 1.36 17.30 -1.99
N CYS A 280 0.48 18.08 -1.38
CA CYS A 280 -0.73 17.56 -0.72
C CYS A 280 -1.94 17.81 -1.59
N THR A 281 -2.75 16.78 -1.83
CA THR A 281 -4.07 16.92 -2.46
C THR A 281 -5.16 16.75 -1.42
N ARG A 282 -6.29 17.45 -1.61
CA ARG A 282 -7.40 17.42 -0.65
C ARG A 282 -7.94 16.01 -0.46
N ARG A 283 -8.45 15.77 0.75
CA ARG A 283 -9.12 14.54 1.13
C ARG A 283 -10.44 14.35 0.36
N THR A 284 -10.38 13.56 -0.71
CA THR A 284 -11.55 12.97 -1.37
C THR A 284 -11.27 11.49 -1.64
N ALA A 285 -12.33 10.70 -1.83
CA ALA A 285 -12.17 9.27 -2.16
C ALA A 285 -11.44 9.09 -3.49
N THR A 286 -11.78 9.91 -4.50
CA THR A 286 -11.12 9.91 -5.82
C THR A 286 -9.64 10.28 -5.76
N ASN A 287 -9.25 11.10 -4.79
CA ASN A 287 -7.88 11.55 -4.65
C ASN A 287 -6.98 10.52 -3.95
N LYS A 288 -7.56 9.50 -3.31
CA LYS A 288 -6.79 8.41 -2.69
C LYS A 288 -6.08 7.57 -3.78
N ASP A 289 -6.71 7.41 -4.93
CA ASP A 289 -6.16 6.62 -6.05
C ASP A 289 -4.94 7.28 -6.71
N VAL A 290 -4.83 8.61 -6.60
CA VAL A 290 -3.65 9.39 -7.05
C VAL A 290 -2.67 9.69 -5.92
N ALA A 291 -2.93 9.20 -4.71
CA ALA A 291 -2.01 9.33 -3.60
C ALA A 291 -0.72 8.56 -3.89
N MET A 292 0.41 9.10 -3.45
CA MET A 292 1.66 8.39 -3.56
C MET A 292 1.65 7.16 -2.65
N LEU A 293 2.17 6.06 -3.17
CA LEU A 293 2.46 4.87 -2.41
C LEU A 293 3.93 4.90 -1.99
N VAL A 294 4.15 4.85 -0.68
CA VAL A 294 5.46 4.89 -0.06
C VAL A 294 5.71 3.59 0.70
N LYS A 295 6.93 3.08 0.60
CA LYS A 295 7.44 2.02 1.46
C LYS A 295 8.31 2.65 2.55
N VAL A 296 8.00 2.35 3.80
CA VAL A 296 8.82 2.76 4.95
C VAL A 296 9.92 1.72 5.11
N VAL A 297 11.09 2.00 4.53
CA VAL A 297 12.24 1.10 4.60
C VAL A 297 12.92 1.29 5.94
N ARG A 298 12.85 0.26 6.80
CA ARG A 298 13.50 0.28 8.11
C ARG A 298 15.02 0.17 7.95
N ILE A 299 15.74 0.97 8.72
CA ILE A 299 17.20 0.99 8.76
C ILE A 299 17.58 0.73 10.22
N GLU A 300 17.97 -0.50 10.59
CA GLU A 300 18.25 -0.87 11.99
C GLU A 300 19.72 -0.81 12.41
N PRO A 301 20.02 -0.63 13.74
CA PRO A 301 19.10 -0.26 14.85
C PRO A 301 19.51 1.04 15.60
N ILE A 302 18.58 1.58 16.39
CA ILE A 302 18.95 2.45 17.53
C ILE A 302 19.63 1.51 18.53
N ALA A 303 20.95 1.57 18.60
CA ALA A 303 21.66 0.99 19.73
C ALA A 303 21.14 1.67 21.01
N GLU A 304 20.41 0.93 21.83
CA GLU A 304 20.18 1.29 23.23
C GLU A 304 21.56 1.37 23.91
N ARG A 305 22.11 2.58 24.02
CA ARG A 305 23.10 2.87 25.05
C ARG A 305 22.35 3.00 26.37
N THR A 306 22.39 1.91 27.14
CA THR A 306 22.72 1.93 28.57
C THR A 306 21.89 2.89 29.43
N ARG A 307 20.68 2.46 29.80
CA ARG A 307 20.03 2.89 31.04
C ARG A 307 19.54 1.66 31.80
N GLU A 308 20.48 0.88 32.31
CA GLU A 308 20.30 0.06 33.51
C GLU A 308 21.66 -0.45 33.98
N ARG A 309 21.89 -0.34 35.30
CA ARG A 309 23.16 -0.54 36.05
C ARG A 309 24.11 0.65 36.13
N ALA A 310 23.56 1.80 36.52
CA ALA A 310 24.15 2.58 37.61
C ALA A 310 23.03 2.89 38.61
N ASN A 311 22.97 2.07 39.66
CA ASN A 311 22.20 2.18 40.93
C ASN A 311 21.52 0.85 41.31
N ASN A 312 22.34 -0.12 41.67
CA ASN A 312 22.32 -0.79 42.98
C ASN A 312 23.60 -1.62 43.12
#